data_AF-X1PTU7-F1
#
_entry.id   AF-X1PTU7-F1
#
_cell.length_a   1.000
_cell.length_b   1.000
_cell.length_c   1.000
_cell.angle_alpha   90.00
_cell.angle_beta   90.00
_cell.angle_gamma   90.00
#
_symmetry.space_group_name_H-M   'P 1'
#
loop_
_entity.id
_entity.type
_entity.pdbx_description
1 polymer ?
#
loop_
_entity_poly.entity_id
_entity_poly.type
_entity_poly.pdbx_seq_one_letter_code
_entity_poly.pdbx_strand_id
1 'polypeptide(L)' 'FSLVAVTYDGNDIIIYINGSEVYKINKPGSIGTGPSPLCFGTYALEVFF' A
#
# COMPACT_ATOMS: atom_id res chain seq x y z
N PHE A 1 9.46 -13.68 -13.20
CA PHE A 1 8.54 -12.53 -13.00
C PHE A 1 7.48 -12.97 -12.01
N SER A 2 7.19 -12.15 -11.01
CA SER A 2 6.20 -12.47 -9.97
C SER A 2 5.08 -11.44 -10.04
N LEU A 3 3.83 -11.89 -9.92
CA LEU A 3 2.68 -11.00 -9.81
C LEU A 3 2.53 -10.59 -8.35
N VAL A 4 2.42 -9.29 -8.10
CA VAL A 4 2.21 -8.73 -6.76
C VAL A 4 0.93 -7.90 -6.77
N ALA A 5 0.09 -8.09 -5.77
CA ALA A 5 -1.10 -7.27 -5.53
C ALA A 5 -1.19 -6.89 -4.05
N VAL A 6 -1.69 -5.69 -3.77
CA VAL A 6 -2.00 -5.22 -2.42
C VAL A 6 -3.44 -4.72 -2.43
N THR A 7 -4.25 -5.15 -1.46
CA THR A 7 -5.62 -4.68 -1.27
C THR A 7 -5.76 -3.99 0.08
N TYR A 8 -6.71 -3.06 0.16
CA TYR A 8 -7.11 -2.40 1.40
C TYR A 8 -8.63 -2.18 1.38
N ASP A 9 -9.32 -2.65 2.41
CA ASP A 9 -10.78 -2.60 2.52
C ASP A 9 -11.28 -1.56 3.56
N GLY A 10 -10.37 -0.79 4.15
CA GLY A 10 -10.66 0.12 5.26
C GLY A 10 -10.31 -0.44 6.64
N ASN A 11 -10.00 -1.74 6.73
CA ASN A 11 -9.58 -2.42 7.96
C ASN A 11 -8.26 -3.16 7.81
N ASP A 12 -8.11 -3.96 6.76
CA ASP A 12 -6.98 -4.85 6.59
C ASP A 12 -6.19 -4.49 5.33
N ILE A 13 -4.86 -4.46 5.46
CA ILE A 13 -3.94 -4.46 4.32
C ILE A 13 -3.54 -5.90 4.05
N ILE A 14 -3.75 -6.37 2.83
CA ILE A 14 -3.40 -7.75 2.42
C ILE A 14 -2.45 -7.71 1.23
N ILE A 15 -1.38 -8.51 1.29
CA ILE A 15 -0.39 -8.64 0.22
C ILE A 15 -0.48 -10.05 -0.38
N TYR A 16 -0.54 -10.11 -1.71
CA TYR A 16 -0.54 -11.35 -2.47
C TYR A 16 0.70 -11.46 -3.36
N ILE A 17 1.31 -12.64 -3.38
CA ILE A 17 2.35 -13.01 -4.35
C ILE A 17 1.85 -14.20 -5.15
N ASN A 18 1.78 -14.06 -6.47
CA ASN A 18 1.27 -15.08 -7.40
C ASN A 18 -0.12 -15.61 -6.99
N GLY A 19 -0.97 -14.73 -6.46
CA GLY A 19 -2.34 -15.06 -6.03
C GLY A 19 -2.46 -15.65 -4.63
N SER A 20 -1.35 -16.03 -3.97
CA SER A 20 -1.38 -16.47 -2.58
C SER A 20 -1.28 -15.27 -1.65
N GLU A 21 -2.14 -15.20 -0.64
CA GLU A 21 -1.95 -14.30 0.49
C GLU A 21 -0.63 -14.66 1.19
N VAL A 22 0.24 -13.68 1.39
CA VAL A 22 1.52 -13.85 2.08
C VAL A 22 1.64 -12.98 3.33
N TYR A 23 0.80 -11.97 3.45
CA TYR A 23 0.77 -11.08 4.60
C TYR A 23 -0.60 -10.43 4.76
N LYS A 24 -1.01 -10.26 6.02
CA LYS A 24 -2.21 -9.54 6.41
C LYS A 24 -1.97 -8.78 7.72
N ILE A 25 -2.36 -7.51 7.77
CA ILE A 25 -2.32 -6.71 8.99
C ILE A 25 -3.60 -5.91 9.17
N ASN A 26 -4.11 -5.89 10.41
CA ASN A 26 -5.23 -5.04 10.80
C ASN A 26 -4.74 -3.60 11.04
N LYS A 27 -5.16 -2.70 10.17
CA LYS A 27 -4.90 -1.26 10.16
C LYS A 27 -6.17 -0.49 9.79
N PRO A 28 -7.12 -0.33 10.72
CA PRO A 28 -8.36 0.39 10.45
C PRO A 28 -8.14 1.88 10.24
N GLY A 29 -8.85 2.45 9.26
CA GLY A 29 -8.81 3.88 8.95
C GLY A 29 -9.09 4.20 7.47
N SER A 30 -8.91 5.46 7.09
CA SER A 30 -8.95 5.89 5.70
C SER A 30 -7.55 6.03 5.12
N ILE A 31 -7.41 5.89 3.79
CA ILE A 31 -6.18 6.25 3.10
C ILE A 31 -6.03 7.77 3.17
N GLY A 32 -4.90 8.24 3.72
CA GLY A 32 -4.57 9.65 3.76
C GLY A 32 -4.43 10.24 2.35
N THR A 33 -4.83 11.50 2.18
CA THR A 33 -4.58 12.25 0.94
C THR A 33 -3.44 13.23 1.17
N GLY A 34 -2.66 13.49 0.12
CA GLY A 34 -1.56 14.44 0.16
C GLY A 34 -1.40 15.15 -1.19
N PRO A 35 -0.77 16.33 -1.22
CA PRO A 35 -0.57 17.08 -2.45
C PRO A 35 0.55 16.51 -3.34
N SER A 36 1.40 15.63 -2.79
CA SER A 36 2.52 15.02 -3.50
C SER A 36 2.02 14.03 -4.57
N PRO A 37 2.68 13.97 -5.74
CA PRO A 37 2.33 13.01 -6.77
C PRO A 37 2.61 11.57 -6.33
N LEU A 38 1.84 10.62 -6.86
CA LEU A 38 2.15 9.19 -6.72
C LEU A 38 3.39 8.84 -7.53
N CYS A 39 4.35 8.16 -6.90
CA CYS A 39 5.59 7.74 -7.53
C CYS A 39 5.68 6.21 -7.64
N PHE A 40 6.28 5.72 -8.73
CA PHE A 40 6.61 4.30 -8.92
C PHE A 40 8.13 4.17 -9.13
N GLY A 41 8.76 3.21 -8.45
CA GLY A 41 10.22 2.98 -8.55
C GLY A 41 11.09 4.03 -7.86
N THR A 42 10.48 4.99 -7.16
CA THR A 42 11.13 6.03 -6.34
C THR A 42 10.18 6.45 -5.21
N TYR A 43 10.67 7.20 -4.25
CA TYR A 43 9.85 7.83 -3.20
C TYR A 43 9.69 9.32 -3.51
N ALA A 44 8.50 9.86 -3.24
CA ALA A 44 8.34 11.31 -3.12
C ALA A 44 9.07 11.75 -1.86
N LEU A 45 9.87 12.82 -1.94
CA LEU A 45 10.55 13.38 -0.78
C LEU A 45 9.49 13.97 0.16
N GLU A 46 9.02 13.21 1.15
CA GLU A 46 8.08 13.72 2.16
C GLU A 46 8.84 14.69 3.07
N VAL A 47 8.52 15.98 2.94
CA VAL A 47 8.93 16.99 3.92
C VAL A 47 7.92 16.93 5.06
N PHE A 48 8.29 16.31 6.16
CA PHE A 48 7.53 16.41 7.41
C PHE A 48 7.74 17.82 7.97
N PHE A 49 6.66 18.62 8.05
CA PHE A 49 6.65 19.91 8.75
C PHE A 49 6.24 19.72 10.21
#